data_AF-A0A496Y0F8-F1
#
_entry.id   AF-A0A496Y0F8-F1
#
_cell.length_a   1.000
_cell.length_b   1.000
_cell.length_c   1.000
_cell.angle_alpha   90.00
_cell.angle_beta   90.00
_cell.angle_gamma   90.00
#
_symmetry.space_group_name_H-M   'P 1'
#
loop_
_entity.id
_entity.type
_entity.pdbx_description
1 polymer ?
#
loop_
_entity_poly.entity_id
_entity_poly.type
_entity_poly.pdbx_seq_one_letter_code
_entity_poly.pdbx_strand_id
1 'polypeptide(L)'
;MDIENSGPFLAAAFFCDKVLEEKDGTLSAIRMVNRITHTISAPDAPETMPSIIINAFAVLSFKSGKARGKYTLKLLPTSPSGKKMPEFSGPVLFEGEDQGVNVVL
;
A
#
# COMPACT_ATOMS: atom_id res chain seq x y z
N MET A 1 -24.41 -16.98 16.81
CA MET A 1 -24.26 -16.05 15.67
C MET A 1 -22.80 -16.12 15.29
N ASP A 2 -22.44 -17.11 14.48
CA ASP A 2 -21.06 -17.40 14.14
C ASP A 2 -20.55 -16.33 13.19
N ILE A 3 -19.67 -15.46 13.69
CA ILE A 3 -18.85 -14.61 12.82
C ILE A 3 -17.74 -15.52 12.28
N GLU A 4 -18.06 -16.40 11.32
CA GLU A 4 -17.03 -17.01 10.47
C GLU A 4 -16.46 -15.93 9.52
N ASN A 5 -15.77 -14.94 10.08
CA ASN A 5 -14.85 -14.10 9.31
C ASN A 5 -13.67 -14.98 8.92
N SER A 6 -13.85 -15.75 7.86
CA SER A 6 -12.88 -16.73 7.38
C SER A 6 -11.89 -16.14 6.38
N GLY A 7 -11.83 -14.81 6.21
CA GLY A 7 -10.92 -14.12 5.31
C GLY A 7 -11.65 -13.48 4.10
N PRO A 8 -10.92 -12.75 3.24
CA PRO A 8 -9.48 -12.52 3.30
C PRO A 8 -9.11 -11.54 4.43
N PHE A 9 -7.94 -11.73 5.03
CA PHE A 9 -7.42 -10.90 6.11
C PHE A 9 -6.30 -10.00 5.60
N LEU A 10 -6.29 -8.73 6.03
CA LEU A 10 -5.17 -7.84 5.77
C LEU A 10 -4.02 -8.19 6.72
N ALA A 11 -2.90 -8.63 6.17
CA ALA A 11 -1.68 -8.94 6.91
C ALA A 11 -0.79 -7.70 7.07
N ALA A 12 -0.73 -6.84 6.05
CA ALA A 12 0.03 -5.59 6.10
C ALA A 12 -0.51 -4.55 5.12
N ALA A 13 -0.42 -3.28 5.49
CA ALA A 13 -0.68 -2.13 4.63
C ALA A 13 0.23 -0.96 5.03
N PHE A 14 1.15 -0.58 4.16
CA PHE A 14 2.10 0.50 4.45
C PHE A 14 2.69 1.10 3.17
N PHE A 15 3.32 2.27 3.33
CA PHE A 15 4.12 2.88 2.28
C PHE A 15 5.59 2.48 2.40
N CYS A 16 6.32 2.38 1.29
CA CYS A 16 7.76 2.16 1.28
C CYS A 16 8.45 2.89 0.12
N ASP A 17 9.76 3.10 0.23
CA ASP A 17 10.56 3.79 -0.79
C ASP A 17 10.76 2.92 -2.04
N LYS A 18 10.98 1.62 -1.85
CA LYS A 18 11.18 0.66 -2.95
C LYS A 18 10.57 -0.70 -2.63
N VAL A 19 10.13 -1.39 -3.68
CA VAL A 19 9.80 -2.81 -3.64
C VAL A 19 10.72 -3.55 -4.58
N LEU A 20 11.29 -4.65 -4.10
CA LEU A 20 12.07 -5.59 -4.90
C LEU A 20 11.31 -6.91 -4.92
N GLU A 21 11.21 -7.54 -6.08
CA GLU A 21 10.68 -8.89 -6.24
C GLU A 21 11.83 -9.80 -6.67
N GLU A 22 12.13 -10.80 -5.85
CA GLU A 22 13.15 -11.79 -6.15
C GLU A 22 12.63 -12.82 -7.16
N LYS A 23 13.53 -13.63 -7.72
CA LYS A 23 13.18 -14.60 -8.78
C LYS A 23 12.17 -15.66 -8.33
N ASP A 24 12.03 -15.88 -7.03
CA ASP A 24 11.07 -16.78 -6.43
C ASP A 24 9.70 -16.14 -6.16
N GLY A 25 9.52 -14.86 -6.52
CA GLY A 25 8.30 -14.08 -6.26
C GLY A 25 8.21 -13.50 -4.85
N THR A 26 9.27 -13.64 -4.03
CA THR A 26 9.31 -13.05 -2.69
C THR A 26 9.47 -11.53 -2.79
N LEU A 27 8.61 -10.79 -2.09
CA LEU A 27 8.69 -9.33 -2.03
C LEU A 27 9.53 -8.84 -0.84
N SER A 28 10.47 -7.96 -1.15
CA SER A 28 11.22 -7.16 -0.18
C SER A 28 10.76 -5.71 -0.26
N ALA A 29 10.08 -5.24 0.79
CA ALA A 29 9.75 -3.84 0.94
C ALA A 29 10.87 -3.08 1.68
N ILE A 30 11.45 -2.09 1.01
CA ILE A 30 12.65 -1.40 1.47
C ILE A 30 12.27 -0.03 2.00
N ARG A 31 12.74 0.27 3.22
CA ARG A 31 12.51 1.54 3.93
C ARG A 31 11.03 1.87 4.03
N MET A 32 10.33 1.18 4.92
CA MET A 32 8.95 1.53 5.26
C MET A 32 8.88 3.01 5.65
N VAL A 33 7.99 3.74 4.99
CA VAL A 33 7.84 5.19 5.11
C VAL A 33 6.69 5.48 6.07
N ASN A 34 7.02 5.95 7.26
CA ASN A 34 6.03 6.44 8.23
C ASN A 34 5.96 7.98 8.27
N ARG A 35 7.08 8.65 7.96
CA ARG A 35 7.18 10.11 7.96
C ARG A 35 8.06 10.55 6.83
N ILE A 36 7.61 11.59 6.12
CA ILE A 36 8.39 12.26 5.08
C ILE A 36 8.76 13.63 5.62
N THR A 37 10.05 13.93 5.60
CA THR A 37 10.59 15.24 5.98
C THR A 37 11.29 15.81 4.76
N HIS A 38 10.86 16.99 4.33
CA HIS A 38 11.51 17.74 3.27
C HIS A 38 12.07 19.04 3.84
N THR A 39 13.36 19.28 3.61
CA THR A 39 14.07 20.45 4.12
C THR A 39 14.71 21.19 2.95
N ILE A 40 14.45 22.48 2.85
CA ILE A 40 15.13 23.37 1.92
C ILE A 40 16.11 24.22 2.74
N SER A 41 17.39 24.11 2.44
CA SER A 41 18.43 24.93 3.07
C SER A 41 19.27 25.57 1.96
N ALA A 42 18.92 26.81 1.65
CA ALA A 42 19.59 27.64 0.65
C ALA A 42 19.56 29.11 1.10
N PRO A 43 20.55 29.95 0.71
CA PRO A 43 20.56 31.38 1.06
C PRO A 43 19.29 32.14 0.64
N ASP A 44 18.61 31.65 -0.39
CA ASP A 44 17.39 32.15 -1.02
C ASP A 44 16.18 31.24 -0.79
N ALA A 45 16.18 30.44 0.29
CA ALA A 45 15.07 29.55 0.62
C ALA A 45 13.74 30.35 0.72
N PRO A 46 12.66 29.87 0.08
CA PRO A 46 11.38 30.59 0.09
C PRO A 46 10.77 30.59 1.49
N GLU A 47 10.09 31.68 1.85
CA GLU A 47 9.36 31.78 3.13
C GLU A 47 8.25 30.74 3.25
N THR A 48 7.65 30.34 2.12
CA THR A 48 6.63 29.29 2.05
C THR A 48 7.16 28.07 1.33
N MET A 49 6.99 26.90 1.96
CA MET A 49 7.38 25.62 1.35
C MET A 49 6.59 25.39 0.04
N PRO A 50 7.26 25.15 -1.11
CA PRO A 50 6.57 24.82 -2.35
C PRO A 50 5.91 23.43 -2.26
N SER A 51 4.98 23.17 -3.18
CA SER A 51 4.41 21.83 -3.33
C SER A 51 5.50 20.85 -3.79
N ILE A 52 5.57 19.69 -3.14
CA ILE A 52 6.52 18.63 -3.46
C ILE A 52 5.80 17.41 -4.00
N ILE A 53 6.46 16.70 -4.91
CA ILE A 53 6.00 15.38 -5.37
C ILE A 53 6.66 14.33 -4.48
N ILE A 54 5.84 13.49 -3.87
CA ILE A 54 6.28 12.34 -3.08
C ILE A 54 6.12 11.10 -3.95
N ASN A 55 7.21 10.39 -4.20
CA ASN A 55 7.19 9.07 -4.82
C ASN A 55 7.36 8.04 -3.70
N ALA A 56 6.34 7.20 -3.50
CA ALA A 56 6.38 6.07 -2.59
C ALA A 56 5.49 4.96 -3.16
N PHE A 57 5.84 3.72 -2.86
CA PHE A 57 5.02 2.56 -3.18
C PHE A 57 4.06 2.27 -2.04
N ALA A 58 2.84 1.84 -2.35
CA ALA A 58 1.94 1.23 -1.38
C ALA A 58 2.01 -0.29 -1.49
N VAL A 59 2.24 -0.98 -0.37
CA VAL A 59 2.25 -2.44 -0.30
C VAL A 59 1.09 -2.90 0.56
N LEU A 60 0.26 -3.76 -0.02
CA LEU A 60 -0.84 -4.45 0.66
C LEU A 60 -0.57 -5.94 0.61
N SER A 61 -0.59 -6.60 1.75
CA SER A 61 -0.46 -8.05 1.85
C SER A 61 -1.70 -8.63 2.52
N PHE A 62 -2.24 -9.67 1.92
CA PHE A 62 -3.43 -10.35 2.39
C PHE A 62 -3.16 -11.84 2.63
N LYS A 63 -3.89 -12.42 3.58
CA LYS A 63 -4.01 -13.87 3.76
C LYS A 63 -5.41 -14.32 3.36
N SER A 64 -5.49 -15.35 2.53
CA SER A 64 -6.76 -15.81 1.97
C SER A 64 -7.74 -16.33 3.03
N GLY A 65 -7.25 -17.00 4.09
CA GLY A 65 -8.11 -17.79 4.95
C GLY A 65 -8.88 -18.84 4.14
N LYS A 66 -10.20 -18.91 4.26
CA LYS A 66 -11.10 -19.71 3.42
C LYS A 66 -11.57 -18.99 2.13
N ALA A 67 -11.23 -17.71 1.91
CA ALA A 67 -11.69 -16.97 0.73
C ALA A 67 -11.09 -17.55 -0.56
N ARG A 68 -11.94 -17.79 -1.56
CA ARG A 68 -11.56 -18.37 -2.86
C ARG A 68 -12.23 -17.61 -4.01
N GLY A 69 -11.47 -17.35 -5.07
CA GLY A 69 -11.96 -16.70 -6.29
C GLY A 69 -11.48 -15.26 -6.45
N LYS A 70 -12.03 -14.58 -7.47
CA LYS A 70 -11.67 -13.20 -7.82
C LYS A 70 -12.50 -12.21 -7.00
N TYR A 71 -11.82 -11.30 -6.32
CA TYR A 71 -12.39 -10.19 -5.58
C TYR A 71 -11.93 -8.87 -6.22
N THR A 72 -12.63 -7.78 -5.91
CA THR A 72 -12.22 -6.44 -6.32
C THR A 72 -11.61 -5.71 -5.13
N LEU A 73 -10.32 -5.40 -5.20
CA LEU A 73 -9.67 -4.50 -4.27
C LEU A 73 -10.00 -3.06 -4.65
N LYS A 74 -10.38 -2.26 -3.66
CA LYS A 74 -10.61 -0.82 -3.80
C LYS A 74 -9.75 -0.06 -2.81
N LEU A 75 -9.04 0.94 -3.30
CA LEU A 75 -8.25 1.86 -2.51
C LEU A 75 -8.76 3.28 -2.72
N LEU A 76 -9.05 3.93 -1.60
CA LEU A 76 -9.58 5.29 -1.54
C LEU A 76 -8.51 6.21 -0.92
N PRO A 77 -7.50 6.63 -1.70
CA PRO A 77 -6.42 7.44 -1.16
C PRO A 77 -6.92 8.84 -0.76
N THR A 78 -6.30 9.37 0.29
CA THR A 78 -6.52 10.74 0.76
C THR A 78 -5.17 11.44 0.83
N SER A 79 -5.08 12.65 0.28
CA SER A 79 -3.87 13.45 0.31
C SER A 79 -3.56 13.90 1.75
N PRO A 80 -2.32 14.33 2.04
CA PRO A 80 -1.98 14.93 3.33
C PRO A 80 -2.84 16.15 3.70
N SER A 81 -3.42 16.83 2.72
CA SER A 81 -4.36 17.96 2.92
C SER A 81 -5.79 17.52 3.19
N GLY A 82 -6.07 16.22 3.29
CA GLY A 82 -7.42 15.66 3.48
C GLY A 82 -8.24 15.55 2.19
N LYS A 83 -7.67 15.83 1.02
CA LYS A 83 -8.41 15.76 -0.26
C LYS A 83 -8.50 14.32 -0.75
N LYS A 84 -9.70 13.88 -1.13
CA LYS A 84 -9.88 12.57 -1.80
C LYS A 84 -9.11 12.53 -3.11
N MET A 85 -8.36 11.47 -3.32
CA MET A 85 -7.63 11.18 -4.54
C MET A 85 -8.40 10.16 -5.38
N PRO A 86 -8.08 9.99 -6.69
CA PRO A 86 -8.72 8.99 -7.52
C PRO A 86 -8.66 7.59 -6.91
N GLU A 87 -9.78 6.86 -6.97
CA GLU A 87 -9.86 5.47 -6.52
C GLU A 87 -8.99 4.59 -7.40
N PHE A 88 -8.22 3.70 -6.78
CA PHE A 88 -7.66 2.54 -7.47
C PHE A 88 -8.61 1.36 -7.28
N SER A 89 -8.94 0.66 -8.37
CA SER A 89 -9.71 -0.58 -8.32
C SER A 89 -9.11 -1.62 -9.24
N GLY A 90 -8.92 -2.83 -8.72
CA GLY A 90 -8.31 -3.93 -9.48
C GLY A 90 -8.71 -5.31 -8.96
N PRO A 91 -8.67 -6.34 -9.82
CA PRO A 91 -8.97 -7.70 -9.40
C PRO A 91 -7.84 -8.29 -8.56
N VAL A 92 -8.21 -9.07 -7.54
CA VAL A 92 -7.29 -9.86 -6.72
C VAL A 92 -7.84 -11.28 -6.62
N LEU A 93 -7.00 -12.28 -6.90
CA LEU A 93 -7.37 -13.69 -6.82
C LEU A 93 -6.95 -14.25 -5.46
N PHE A 94 -7.88 -14.81 -4.71
CA PHE A 94 -7.60 -15.58 -3.49
C PHE A 94 -7.78 -17.07 -3.77
N GLU A 95 -6.86 -17.89 -3.26
CA GLU A 95 -6.85 -19.34 -3.51
C GLU A 95 -7.27 -20.17 -2.28
N GLY A 96 -7.48 -19.50 -1.15
CA GLY A 96 -7.81 -20.13 0.14
C GLY A 96 -6.58 -20.71 0.83
N GLU A 97 -6.81 -21.49 1.89
CA GLU A 97 -5.77 -22.24 2.63
C GLU A 97 -4.59 -21.36 3.09
N ASP A 98 -4.88 -20.15 3.57
CA ASP A 98 -3.88 -19.17 4.05
C ASP A 98 -2.80 -18.75 3.03
N GLN A 99 -3.04 -19.00 1.75
CA GLN A 99 -2.23 -18.46 0.66
C GLN A 99 -2.20 -16.92 0.71
N GLY A 100 -1.01 -16.37 0.52
CA GLY A 100 -0.75 -14.94 0.57
C GLY A 100 -0.95 -14.28 -0.78
N VAL A 101 -1.43 -13.04 -0.79
CA VAL A 101 -1.50 -12.21 -1.99
C VAL A 101 -0.96 -10.83 -1.70
N ASN A 102 -0.01 -10.39 -2.51
CA ASN A 102 0.58 -9.06 -2.38
C ASN A 102 0.14 -8.18 -3.54
N VAL A 103 -0.18 -6.93 -3.24
CA VAL A 103 -0.50 -5.89 -4.22
C VAL A 103 0.44 -4.72 -3.99
N VAL A 104 1.11 -4.29 -5.05
CA VAL A 104 2.06 -3.18 -5.06
C VAL A 104 1.55 -2.11 -6.01
N LEU A 105 1.53 -0.86 -5.56
CA LEU A 105 1.04 0.31 -6.29
C LEU A 105 2.05 1.46 -6.23
#